data_AF-A0A7V9M9I6-F1
#
_entry.id   AF-A0A7V9M9I6-F1
#
_cell.length_a   1.000
_cell.length_b   1.000
_cell.length_c   1.000
_cell.angle_alpha   90.00
_cell.angle_beta   90.00
_cell.angle_gamma   90.00
#
_symmetry.space_group_name_H-M   'P 1'
#
loop_
_entity.id
_entity.type
_entity.pdbx_description
1 polymer ?
#
loop_
_entity_poly.entity_id
_entity_poly.type
_entity_poly.pdbx_seq_one_letter_code
_entity_poly.pdbx_strand_id
1 'polypeptide(L)'
;MPAGDGSRRRSRSRERRDVLRGDRRREPRRCLRARPLCAWLRGDHRPSVLLPRHRGVRPCRPRRARSPLGRSSCSRALEHPIADPVGQGRQRVVITGAGGQLGSALAEAFPEADARDRATFDVEDPPELGYRADLVLHAAAWTDVDGAESTPAEAVRANVRGTRNVVSLGAPVVYFSTDYIFDGRKRKPYVESDEPNPLSVYGRTKLEGERVVRDGWIVRSSWLFGWTSKNFVKTMLALGKERDEVAVVDDQRGSPTYVGHLADVTKSLVELPYGVYHLAAEGEATWADFAEAIFEEAGVNCRVRRITTAEYPQAAERPAYSVLRSEQGAPALPHWREGLRAVLERL
;
A
#
# COMPACT_ATOMS: atom_id res chain seq x y z
N MET A 1 55.03 -52.08 21.42
CA MET A 1 53.56 -52.20 21.50
C MET A 1 53.18 -52.09 22.97
N PRO A 2 52.17 -51.29 23.37
CA PRO A 2 52.33 -49.85 23.67
C PRO A 2 52.01 -49.49 25.15
N ALA A 3 52.67 -48.48 25.69
CA ALA A 3 52.15 -47.14 26.05
C ALA A 3 51.22 -47.07 27.27
N GLY A 4 51.77 -46.57 28.38
CA GLY A 4 51.01 -45.97 29.48
C GLY A 4 51.11 -44.45 29.38
N ASP A 5 50.00 -43.79 29.11
CA ASP A 5 49.84 -42.34 29.19
C ASP A 5 49.08 -41.99 30.47
N GLY A 6 49.56 -40.96 31.18
CA GLY A 6 49.05 -40.58 32.48
C GLY A 6 49.87 -39.45 33.10
N SER A 7 49.80 -38.25 32.52
CA SER A 7 50.27 -37.04 33.19
C SER A 7 49.16 -35.99 33.35
N ARG A 8 49.18 -35.40 34.54
CA ARG A 8 48.11 -34.63 35.17
C ARG A 8 48.00 -33.21 34.63
N ARG A 9 46.75 -32.75 34.61
CA ARG A 9 46.23 -31.37 34.54
C ARG A 9 47.17 -30.27 35.09
N ARG A 10 47.25 -29.16 34.33
CA ARG A 10 46.82 -27.80 34.74
C ARG A 10 46.99 -26.84 33.55
N SER A 11 45.90 -26.28 33.03
CA SER A 11 45.94 -25.09 32.17
C SER A 11 45.02 -24.01 32.71
N ARG A 12 45.59 -22.81 32.76
CA ARG A 12 45.07 -21.56 33.32
C ARG A 12 44.06 -20.92 32.38
N SER A 13 43.16 -20.15 32.99
CA SER A 13 42.27 -19.15 32.39
C SER A 13 42.98 -18.21 31.42
N ARG A 14 42.37 -17.92 30.28
CA ARG A 14 42.70 -16.73 29.47
C ARG A 14 41.46 -15.96 29.04
N GLU A 15 41.62 -14.67 29.21
CA GLU A 15 40.69 -13.56 29.12
C GLU A 15 40.14 -13.27 27.72
N ARG A 16 39.02 -12.56 27.78
CA ARG A 16 38.34 -11.77 26.75
C ARG A 16 39.30 -10.90 25.94
N ARG A 17 39.03 -10.77 24.64
CA ARG A 17 39.61 -9.72 23.78
C ARG A 17 38.49 -8.85 23.22
N ASP A 18 38.35 -7.67 23.82
CA ASP A 18 37.83 -6.48 23.15
C ASP A 18 38.94 -5.87 22.29
N VAL A 19 38.60 -5.38 21.10
CA VAL A 19 39.51 -4.60 20.24
C VAL A 19 38.81 -3.33 19.79
N LEU A 20 39.21 -2.21 20.40
CA LEU A 20 39.05 -0.84 19.89
C LEU A 20 40.43 -0.18 19.85
N ARG A 21 40.79 0.40 18.70
CA ARG A 21 41.66 1.58 18.48
C ARG A 21 41.66 1.87 16.97
N GLY A 22 41.65 3.12 16.49
CA GLY A 22 42.06 4.32 17.19
C GLY A 22 41.64 5.64 16.52
N ASP A 23 41.89 6.65 17.34
CA ASP A 23 41.58 8.06 17.28
C ASP A 23 42.68 8.84 16.53
N ARG A 24 42.32 9.92 15.84
CA ARG A 24 43.24 11.03 15.48
C ARG A 24 42.48 12.35 15.56
N ARG A 25 42.67 13.06 16.68
CA ARG A 25 42.39 14.50 16.82
C ARG A 25 43.63 15.33 16.47
N ARG A 26 43.41 16.50 15.84
CA ARG A 26 43.88 17.81 16.33
C ARG A 26 43.16 18.98 15.62
N GLU A 27 42.52 19.78 16.47
CA GLU A 27 41.80 21.07 16.37
C GLU A 27 42.71 22.31 16.08
N PRO A 28 42.27 23.61 16.23
CA PRO A 28 40.99 24.30 15.91
C PRO A 28 41.17 25.76 15.32
N ARG A 29 40.03 26.44 15.06
CA ARG A 29 39.68 27.88 15.23
C ARG A 29 39.24 28.63 13.95
N ARG A 30 37.98 29.07 13.91
CA ARG A 30 37.57 30.48 14.20
C ARG A 30 36.06 30.68 14.05
N CYS A 31 35.48 31.33 15.06
CA CYS A 31 34.13 31.85 15.12
C CYS A 31 33.94 33.06 14.19
N LEU A 32 32.77 33.20 13.55
CA LEU A 32 32.16 34.51 13.23
C LEU A 32 30.62 34.43 13.26
N ARG A 33 30.08 35.07 14.31
CA ARG A 33 28.87 35.88 14.53
C ARG A 33 27.59 35.77 13.65
N ALA A 34 26.50 36.16 14.32
CA ALA A 34 25.09 36.05 13.98
C ALA A 34 24.46 37.28 13.28
N ARG A 35 23.27 37.03 12.68
CA ARG A 35 22.05 37.88 12.51
C ARG A 35 22.07 39.03 11.45
N PRO A 36 20.90 39.59 11.02
CA PRO A 36 19.49 39.10 11.02
C PRO A 36 18.68 39.41 9.70
N LEU A 37 17.38 39.09 9.75
CA LEU A 37 16.20 39.49 8.94
C LEU A 37 16.30 40.80 8.13
N CYS A 38 15.73 40.78 6.91
CA CYS A 38 15.16 41.96 6.24
C CYS A 38 13.81 41.62 5.59
N ALA A 39 12.78 42.35 6.04
CA ALA A 39 11.49 42.51 5.38
C ALA A 39 11.52 43.76 4.49
N TRP A 40 10.84 43.71 3.33
CA TRP A 40 10.38 44.85 2.52
C TRP A 40 9.06 44.38 1.86
N LEU A 41 7.87 44.76 2.32
CA LEU A 41 7.10 46.01 2.15
C LEU A 41 6.71 46.38 0.70
N ARG A 42 5.38 46.27 0.48
CA ARG A 42 4.43 47.13 -0.26
C ARG A 42 4.47 47.25 -1.79
N GLY A 43 3.24 47.29 -2.33
CA GLY A 43 2.87 47.73 -3.68
C GLY A 43 1.70 46.92 -4.21
N ASP A 44 0.50 47.03 -3.64
CA ASP A 44 -0.60 47.80 -4.24
C ASP A 44 -0.39 48.14 -5.72
N HIS A 45 -1.20 47.54 -6.61
CA HIS A 45 -2.04 48.25 -7.59
C HIS A 45 -2.79 47.24 -8.47
N ARG A 46 -4.10 47.10 -8.22
CA ARG A 46 -5.08 46.67 -9.25
C ARG A 46 -5.18 47.76 -10.32
N PRO A 47 -5.43 47.38 -11.57
CA PRO A 47 -6.37 48.13 -12.39
C PRO A 47 -7.63 47.31 -12.66
N SER A 48 -8.74 47.91 -12.30
CA SER A 48 -10.11 47.59 -12.70
C SER A 48 -10.26 47.59 -14.22
N VAL A 49 -10.62 46.45 -14.80
CA VAL A 49 -11.09 46.39 -16.19
C VAL A 49 -12.56 46.77 -16.22
N LEU A 50 -12.82 47.92 -16.82
CA LEU A 50 -14.13 48.49 -17.12
C LEU A 50 -14.86 47.64 -18.17
N LEU A 51 -16.03 47.13 -17.80
CA LEU A 51 -17.01 46.56 -18.74
C LEU A 51 -17.73 47.69 -19.49
N PRO A 52 -17.80 47.66 -20.83
CA PRO A 52 -18.65 48.59 -21.58
C PRO A 52 -20.13 48.26 -21.39
N ARG A 53 -20.89 49.26 -20.95
CA ARG A 53 -22.36 49.27 -20.97
C ARG A 53 -22.83 49.60 -22.39
N HIS A 54 -23.56 48.69 -23.03
CA HIS A 54 -24.50 49.00 -24.11
C HIS A 54 -25.85 48.35 -23.76
N ARG A 55 -26.81 49.16 -23.36
CA ARG A 55 -27.95 49.66 -24.17
C ARG A 55 -28.93 48.56 -24.59
N GLY A 56 -29.90 48.33 -23.69
CA GLY A 56 -31.33 48.36 -23.98
C GLY A 56 -31.89 47.43 -25.06
N VAL A 57 -32.52 46.34 -24.62
CA VAL A 57 -33.69 45.75 -25.30
C VAL A 57 -34.76 45.45 -24.24
N ARG A 58 -35.98 45.91 -24.52
CA ARG A 58 -37.18 45.83 -23.66
C ARG A 58 -37.73 44.39 -23.55
N PRO A 59 -38.49 44.08 -22.49
CA PRO A 59 -38.99 42.73 -22.24
C PRO A 59 -40.29 42.44 -23.02
N CYS A 60 -40.36 41.29 -23.67
CA CYS A 60 -41.62 40.72 -24.17
C CYS A 60 -42.00 39.49 -23.32
N ARG A 61 -43.15 39.56 -22.64
CA ARG A 61 -43.90 38.39 -22.13
C ARG A 61 -45.22 38.26 -22.94
N PRO A 62 -46.03 37.21 -22.76
CA PRO A 62 -45.86 35.89 -23.37
C PRO A 62 -47.08 35.54 -24.26
N ARG A 63 -46.92 34.75 -25.31
CA ARG A 63 -48.08 34.11 -25.97
C ARG A 63 -48.22 32.68 -25.51
N ARG A 64 -49.30 32.45 -24.77
CA ARG A 64 -49.85 31.14 -24.42
C ARG A 64 -50.20 30.39 -25.71
N ALA A 65 -49.65 29.20 -25.88
CA ALA A 65 -50.30 28.14 -26.65
C ALA A 65 -50.57 27.00 -25.66
N ARG A 66 -51.85 26.81 -25.33
CA ARG A 66 -52.35 25.60 -24.68
C ARG A 66 -52.60 24.58 -25.78
N SER A 67 -52.05 23.38 -25.65
CA SER A 67 -52.77 22.15 -26.00
C SER A 67 -52.16 20.98 -25.22
N PRO A 68 -52.99 20.06 -24.67
CA PRO A 68 -52.56 19.05 -23.72
C PRO A 68 -52.42 17.69 -24.39
N LEU A 69 -51.24 17.08 -24.30
CA LEU A 69 -51.01 15.65 -24.55
C LEU A 69 -49.89 15.27 -23.59
N GLY A 70 -50.14 14.55 -22.51
CA GLY A 70 -50.32 13.10 -22.54
C GLY A 70 -49.13 12.51 -21.79
N ARG A 71 -49.41 11.73 -20.74
CA ARG A 71 -48.45 11.24 -19.74
C ARG A 71 -47.28 10.46 -20.34
N SER A 72 -46.09 10.64 -19.76
CA SER A 72 -45.14 9.55 -19.46
C SER A 72 -44.11 10.05 -18.45
N SER A 73 -44.22 9.59 -17.20
CA SER A 73 -43.15 9.68 -16.22
C SER A 73 -42.17 8.55 -16.51
N CYS A 74 -41.17 8.80 -17.35
CA CYS A 74 -40.05 7.89 -17.51
C CYS A 74 -38.88 8.46 -16.70
N SER A 75 -38.72 7.96 -15.48
CA SER A 75 -37.45 8.05 -14.74
C SER A 75 -36.38 7.40 -15.62
N ARG A 76 -35.49 8.23 -16.18
CA ARG A 76 -34.30 7.75 -16.89
C ARG A 76 -33.38 7.09 -15.87
N ALA A 77 -33.56 5.79 -15.65
CA ALA A 77 -32.49 4.94 -15.17
C ALA A 77 -31.36 5.04 -16.22
N LEU A 78 -30.17 5.41 -15.78
CA LEU A 78 -28.96 5.29 -16.59
C LEU A 78 -28.67 3.80 -16.71
N GLU A 79 -29.32 3.15 -17.67
CA GLU A 79 -28.95 1.80 -18.09
C GLU A 79 -27.59 1.91 -18.81
N HIS A 80 -26.56 1.34 -18.19
CA HIS A 80 -25.30 1.07 -18.85
C HIS A 80 -25.58 0.21 -20.10
N PRO A 81 -25.07 0.57 -21.29
CA PRO A 81 -25.25 -0.26 -22.45
C PRO A 81 -24.38 -1.52 -22.28
N ILE A 82 -25.00 -2.63 -21.87
CA ILE A 82 -24.47 -3.97 -22.11
C ILE A 82 -24.59 -4.19 -23.61
N ALA A 83 -23.52 -3.94 -24.34
CA ALA A 83 -23.40 -4.35 -25.72
C ALA A 83 -22.88 -5.80 -25.76
N ASP A 84 -23.77 -6.74 -26.08
CA ASP A 84 -23.38 -8.05 -26.60
C ASP A 84 -24.37 -8.50 -27.68
N PRO A 85 -23.92 -8.60 -28.95
CA PRO A 85 -24.68 -9.37 -29.92
C PRO A 85 -23.91 -10.55 -30.55
N VAL A 86 -22.63 -10.81 -30.23
CA VAL A 86 -21.91 -11.98 -30.77
C VAL A 86 -20.80 -12.44 -29.82
N GLY A 87 -21.21 -13.16 -28.78
CA GLY A 87 -20.37 -14.06 -28.02
C GLY A 87 -20.74 -13.97 -26.56
N GLN A 88 -21.28 -15.07 -26.01
CA GLN A 88 -21.34 -15.32 -24.57
C GLN A 88 -19.91 -15.36 -24.00
N GLY A 89 -19.25 -14.20 -23.97
CA GLY A 89 -17.84 -14.03 -23.73
C GLY A 89 -17.60 -14.04 -22.24
N ARG A 90 -16.85 -15.03 -21.77
CA ARG A 90 -16.31 -15.02 -20.40
C ARG A 90 -15.58 -13.70 -20.20
N GLN A 91 -15.94 -12.96 -19.14
CA GLN A 91 -15.24 -11.73 -18.76
C GLN A 91 -13.73 -12.00 -18.69
N ARG A 92 -12.97 -11.24 -19.45
CA ARG A 92 -11.52 -11.32 -19.48
C ARG A 92 -10.94 -10.49 -18.34
N VAL A 93 -10.74 -11.15 -17.21
CA VAL A 93 -10.02 -10.58 -16.07
C VAL A 93 -8.52 -10.68 -16.32
N VAL A 94 -7.80 -9.58 -16.14
CA VAL A 94 -6.32 -9.53 -16.21
C VAL A 94 -5.77 -9.27 -14.82
N ILE A 95 -4.76 -10.02 -14.39
CA ILE A 95 -4.05 -9.76 -13.14
C ILE A 95 -2.62 -9.32 -13.49
N THR A 96 -2.23 -8.13 -13.05
CA THR A 96 -0.82 -7.69 -13.17
C THR A 96 -0.09 -7.97 -11.87
N GLY A 97 1.19 -8.34 -11.94
CA GLY A 97 2.00 -8.61 -10.75
C GLY A 97 1.75 -10.00 -10.14
N ALA A 98 1.37 -10.98 -10.96
CA ALA A 98 1.04 -12.35 -10.55
C ALA A 98 2.17 -13.06 -9.77
N GLY A 99 3.42 -12.68 -10.00
CA GLY A 99 4.58 -13.22 -9.26
C GLY A 99 4.75 -12.68 -7.82
N GLY A 100 3.93 -11.70 -7.41
CA GLY A 100 3.93 -11.15 -6.05
C GLY A 100 2.93 -11.87 -5.13
N GLN A 101 2.96 -11.51 -3.83
CA GLN A 101 2.11 -12.12 -2.80
C GLN A 101 0.61 -12.07 -3.15
N LEU A 102 0.11 -10.87 -3.38
CA LEU A 102 -1.30 -10.66 -3.69
C LEU A 102 -1.64 -11.16 -5.10
N GLY A 103 -0.77 -10.95 -6.08
CA GLY A 103 -0.99 -11.44 -7.44
C GLY A 103 -1.14 -12.96 -7.51
N SER A 104 -0.34 -13.72 -6.77
CA SER A 104 -0.47 -15.17 -6.66
C SER A 104 -1.79 -15.58 -6.01
N ALA A 105 -2.21 -14.89 -4.93
CA ALA A 105 -3.49 -15.14 -4.28
C ALA A 105 -4.68 -14.82 -5.19
N LEU A 106 -4.61 -13.72 -5.95
CA LEU A 106 -5.63 -13.37 -6.93
C LEU A 106 -5.71 -14.39 -8.06
N ALA A 107 -4.58 -14.93 -8.52
CA ALA A 107 -4.58 -15.98 -9.55
C ALA A 107 -5.25 -17.27 -9.05
N GLU A 108 -5.09 -17.63 -7.77
CA GLU A 108 -5.83 -18.74 -7.15
C GLU A 108 -7.32 -18.44 -7.02
N ALA A 109 -7.67 -17.20 -6.61
CA ALA A 109 -9.07 -16.79 -6.46
C ALA A 109 -9.80 -16.64 -7.82
N PHE A 110 -9.09 -16.22 -8.87
CA PHE A 110 -9.60 -16.03 -10.23
C PHE A 110 -8.85 -16.96 -11.20
N PRO A 111 -9.12 -18.28 -11.18
CA PRO A 111 -8.32 -19.29 -11.90
C PRO A 111 -8.36 -19.15 -13.43
N GLU A 112 -9.26 -18.31 -13.92
CA GLU A 112 -9.55 -18.11 -15.34
C GLU A 112 -9.09 -16.73 -15.83
N ALA A 113 -8.47 -15.95 -14.94
CA ALA A 113 -7.88 -14.67 -15.27
C ALA A 113 -6.55 -14.87 -16.04
N ASP A 114 -6.26 -13.94 -16.92
CA ASP A 114 -4.95 -13.81 -17.56
C ASP A 114 -3.96 -13.20 -16.54
N ALA A 115 -3.28 -14.08 -15.79
CA ALA A 115 -2.34 -13.68 -14.74
C ALA A 115 -0.93 -13.44 -15.31
N ARG A 116 -0.48 -12.18 -15.25
CA ARG A 116 0.81 -11.73 -15.78
C ARG A 116 1.73 -11.25 -14.69
N ASP A 117 2.97 -11.72 -14.74
CA ASP A 117 4.07 -11.22 -13.94
C ASP A 117 4.84 -10.12 -14.69
N ARG A 118 5.89 -9.58 -14.05
CA ARG A 118 6.70 -8.53 -14.67
C ARG A 118 7.39 -8.97 -15.98
N ALA A 119 7.77 -10.24 -16.09
CA ALA A 119 8.47 -10.74 -17.26
C ALA A 119 7.56 -10.85 -18.49
N THR A 120 6.27 -11.11 -18.26
CA THR A 120 5.25 -11.29 -19.31
C THR A 120 4.40 -10.05 -19.55
N PHE A 121 4.32 -9.14 -18.57
CA PHE A 121 3.67 -7.83 -18.67
C PHE A 121 4.33 -6.88 -17.66
N ASP A 122 5.34 -6.12 -18.09
CA ASP A 122 5.88 -5.04 -17.26
C ASP A 122 4.93 -3.84 -17.36
N VAL A 123 4.33 -3.46 -16.24
CA VAL A 123 3.41 -2.32 -16.18
C VAL A 123 4.10 -1.01 -16.52
N GLU A 124 5.43 -0.91 -16.38
CA GLU A 124 6.20 0.29 -16.72
C GLU A 124 6.17 0.59 -18.23
N ASP A 125 5.98 -0.44 -19.06
CA ASP A 125 5.85 -0.34 -20.51
C ASP A 125 4.40 -0.09 -20.94
N PRO A 126 4.16 0.66 -22.03
CA PRO A 126 2.83 0.79 -22.59
C PRO A 126 2.27 -0.58 -22.99
N PRO A 127 0.97 -0.84 -22.77
CA PRO A 127 0.38 -2.11 -23.15
C PRO A 127 0.40 -2.30 -24.66
N GLU A 128 0.45 -3.57 -25.09
CA GLU A 128 0.37 -3.93 -26.50
C GLU A 128 -0.94 -3.41 -27.14
N LEU A 129 -0.84 -2.89 -28.36
CA LEU A 129 -2.01 -2.41 -29.10
C LEU A 129 -2.99 -3.55 -29.31
N GLY A 130 -4.24 -3.34 -28.90
CA GLY A 130 -5.32 -4.32 -29.03
C GLY A 130 -5.39 -5.32 -27.87
N TYR A 131 -4.55 -5.21 -26.83
CA TYR A 131 -4.74 -5.95 -25.60
C TYR A 131 -6.08 -5.54 -24.96
N ARG A 132 -7.02 -6.48 -24.87
CA ARG A 132 -8.35 -6.28 -24.28
C ARG A 132 -8.38 -6.85 -22.87
N ALA A 133 -9.08 -6.16 -21.98
CA ALA A 133 -9.47 -6.62 -20.66
C ALA A 133 -10.89 -6.12 -20.38
N ASP A 134 -11.69 -6.88 -19.65
CA ASP A 134 -12.99 -6.44 -19.15
C ASP A 134 -12.89 -5.96 -17.69
N LEU A 135 -11.85 -6.41 -16.98
CA LEU A 135 -11.50 -6.02 -15.61
C LEU A 135 -9.99 -6.22 -15.41
N VAL A 136 -9.34 -5.28 -14.71
CA VAL A 136 -7.93 -5.44 -14.31
C VAL A 136 -7.79 -5.45 -12.79
N LEU A 137 -7.18 -6.51 -12.26
CA LEU A 137 -6.76 -6.61 -10.87
C LEU A 137 -5.27 -6.22 -10.79
N HIS A 138 -5.01 -4.94 -10.47
CA HIS A 138 -3.68 -4.35 -10.57
C HIS A 138 -2.88 -4.52 -9.26
N ALA A 139 -2.25 -5.68 -9.10
CA ALA A 139 -1.41 -6.01 -7.94
C ALA A 139 0.09 -5.69 -8.13
N ALA A 140 0.53 -5.24 -9.31
CA ALA A 140 1.90 -4.82 -9.55
C ALA A 140 2.19 -3.47 -8.87
N ALA A 141 3.26 -3.43 -8.07
CA ALA A 141 3.72 -2.21 -7.41
C ALA A 141 5.20 -2.33 -7.01
N TRP A 142 5.86 -1.19 -6.86
CA TRP A 142 7.09 -1.10 -6.08
C TRP A 142 6.73 -1.11 -4.59
N THR A 143 7.13 -2.16 -3.87
CA THR A 143 6.78 -2.37 -2.45
C THR A 143 7.97 -2.29 -1.50
N ASP A 144 9.19 -2.06 -2.00
CA ASP A 144 10.35 -1.79 -1.15
C ASP A 144 10.30 -0.35 -0.63
N VAL A 145 9.72 -0.18 0.56
CA VAL A 145 9.45 1.13 1.17
C VAL A 145 10.73 1.93 1.40
N ASP A 146 11.78 1.30 1.94
CA ASP A 146 13.05 1.97 2.20
C ASP A 146 13.81 2.21 0.88
N GLY A 147 13.73 1.28 -0.08
CA GLY A 147 14.29 1.45 -1.42
C GLY A 147 13.65 2.62 -2.18
N ALA A 148 12.36 2.89 -1.96
CA ALA A 148 11.67 4.02 -2.58
C ALA A 148 12.26 5.38 -2.19
N GLU A 149 12.80 5.53 -0.97
CA GLU A 149 13.50 6.77 -0.56
C GLU A 149 14.81 6.96 -1.32
N SER A 150 15.52 5.86 -1.58
CA SER A 150 16.81 5.88 -2.26
C SER A 150 16.67 6.09 -3.77
N THR A 151 15.64 5.50 -4.38
CA THR A 151 15.35 5.62 -5.81
C THR A 151 13.91 6.04 -6.09
N PRO A 152 13.52 7.30 -5.79
CA PRO A 152 12.14 7.75 -5.94
C PRO A 152 11.61 7.65 -7.38
N ALA A 153 12.48 7.82 -8.37
CA ALA A 153 12.11 7.71 -9.78
C ALA A 153 11.63 6.30 -10.16
N GLU A 154 12.21 5.24 -9.57
CA GLU A 154 11.75 3.86 -9.78
C GLU A 154 10.37 3.64 -9.17
N ALA A 155 10.15 4.14 -7.95
CA ALA A 155 8.85 4.08 -7.30
C ALA A 155 7.76 4.82 -8.11
N VAL A 156 8.06 6.00 -8.65
CA VAL A 156 7.14 6.75 -9.53
C VAL A 156 6.89 5.98 -10.84
N ARG A 157 7.92 5.39 -11.44
CA ARG A 157 7.76 4.60 -12.67
C ARG A 157 6.80 3.43 -12.46
N ALA A 158 7.00 2.63 -11.42
CA ALA A 158 6.14 1.49 -11.16
C ALA A 158 4.74 1.89 -10.65
N ASN A 159 4.67 2.72 -9.60
CA ASN A 159 3.40 2.96 -8.87
C ASN A 159 2.49 4.01 -9.52
N VAL A 160 3.03 4.90 -10.36
CA VAL A 160 2.27 6.00 -10.98
C VAL A 160 2.20 5.82 -12.49
N ARG A 161 3.35 5.75 -13.17
CA ARG A 161 3.37 5.56 -14.63
C ARG A 161 2.84 4.17 -14.99
N GLY A 162 3.22 3.14 -14.24
CA GLY A 162 2.72 1.79 -14.46
C GLY A 162 1.20 1.70 -14.34
N THR A 163 0.64 2.36 -13.32
CA THR A 163 -0.82 2.46 -13.17
C THR A 163 -1.48 3.24 -14.31
N ARG A 164 -0.83 4.29 -14.88
CA ARG A 164 -1.35 4.99 -16.07
C ARG A 164 -1.42 4.06 -17.29
N ASN A 165 -0.40 3.21 -17.47
CA ASN A 165 -0.39 2.23 -18.56
C ASN A 165 -1.49 1.17 -18.36
N VAL A 166 -1.73 0.73 -17.13
CA VAL A 166 -2.83 -0.18 -16.83
C VAL A 166 -4.19 0.46 -17.09
N VAL A 167 -4.41 1.68 -16.63
CA VAL A 167 -5.67 2.42 -16.86
C VAL A 167 -5.90 2.71 -18.35
N SER A 168 -4.85 2.84 -19.16
CA SER A 168 -4.98 3.08 -20.60
C SER A 168 -5.56 1.89 -21.38
N LEU A 169 -5.65 0.70 -20.76
CA LEU A 169 -6.39 -0.44 -21.31
C LEU A 169 -7.89 -0.18 -21.46
N GLY A 170 -8.43 0.83 -20.74
CA GLY A 170 -9.83 1.25 -20.85
C GLY A 170 -10.82 0.32 -20.14
N ALA A 171 -10.34 -0.59 -19.29
CA ALA A 171 -11.14 -1.44 -18.43
C ALA A 171 -11.21 -0.87 -16.99
N PRO A 172 -12.27 -1.17 -16.23
CA PRO A 172 -12.29 -0.90 -14.79
C PRO A 172 -11.12 -1.57 -14.08
N VAL A 173 -10.55 -0.87 -13.08
CA VAL A 173 -9.35 -1.33 -12.36
C VAL A 173 -9.63 -1.51 -10.87
N VAL A 174 -9.31 -2.67 -10.32
CA VAL A 174 -9.08 -2.83 -8.88
C VAL A 174 -7.63 -2.46 -8.61
N TYR A 175 -7.41 -1.32 -7.95
CA TYR A 175 -6.11 -0.82 -7.58
C TYR A 175 -5.83 -1.09 -6.11
N PHE A 176 -4.83 -1.91 -5.82
CA PHE A 176 -4.42 -2.19 -4.45
C PHE A 176 -3.44 -1.13 -3.96
N SER A 177 -3.91 -0.29 -3.05
CA SER A 177 -3.18 0.76 -2.35
C SER A 177 -2.78 0.33 -0.93
N THR A 178 -2.40 1.28 -0.08
CA THR A 178 -1.72 1.05 1.20
C THR A 178 -2.22 2.00 2.29
N ASP A 179 -2.09 1.57 3.54
CA ASP A 179 -2.18 2.39 4.75
C ASP A 179 -1.09 3.47 4.84
N TYR A 180 0.03 3.36 4.11
CA TYR A 180 1.14 4.33 4.12
C TYR A 180 0.79 5.66 3.46
N ILE A 181 -0.42 5.79 2.91
CA ILE A 181 -0.96 7.08 2.47
C ILE A 181 -1.35 7.99 3.65
N PHE A 182 -1.41 7.47 4.88
CA PHE A 182 -1.74 8.21 6.08
C PHE A 182 -0.49 8.55 6.92
N ASP A 183 -0.58 9.60 7.74
CA ASP A 183 0.52 10.07 8.59
C ASP A 183 0.66 9.33 9.93
N GLY A 184 -0.32 8.50 10.25
CA GLY A 184 -0.41 7.77 11.51
C GLY A 184 -0.47 8.60 12.78
N ARG A 185 -0.91 9.86 12.70
CA ARG A 185 -1.12 10.73 13.87
C ARG A 185 -2.46 10.48 14.57
N LYS A 186 -3.38 9.79 13.90
CA LYS A 186 -4.70 9.46 14.44
C LYS A 186 -4.57 8.40 15.54
N ARG A 187 -5.45 8.47 16.53
CA ARG A 187 -5.52 7.53 17.68
C ARG A 187 -6.71 6.58 17.63
N LYS A 188 -7.37 6.51 16.48
CA LYS A 188 -8.51 5.65 16.17
C LYS A 188 -8.38 5.22 14.70
N PRO A 189 -8.98 4.11 14.27
CA PRO A 189 -8.79 3.61 12.92
C PRO A 189 -9.07 4.65 11.83
N TYR A 190 -8.29 4.60 10.77
CA TYR A 190 -8.52 5.38 9.55
C TYR A 190 -9.67 4.77 8.76
N VAL A 191 -10.57 5.62 8.27
CA VAL A 191 -11.72 5.33 7.41
C VAL A 191 -11.54 6.04 6.06
N GLU A 192 -12.32 5.67 5.06
CA GLU A 192 -12.14 6.09 3.67
C GLU A 192 -12.23 7.61 3.46
N SER A 193 -13.03 8.31 4.29
CA SER A 193 -13.17 9.76 4.28
C SER A 193 -12.04 10.54 4.98
N ASP A 194 -11.10 9.87 5.67
CA ASP A 194 -9.94 10.57 6.23
C ASP A 194 -9.00 11.06 5.11
N GLU A 195 -8.47 12.28 5.29
CA GLU A 195 -7.56 12.88 4.32
C GLU A 195 -6.20 12.17 4.31
N PRO A 196 -5.71 11.71 3.15
CA PRO A 196 -4.37 11.15 3.01
C PRO A 196 -3.26 12.20 3.25
N ASN A 197 -2.22 11.81 3.99
CA ASN A 197 -1.04 12.63 4.28
C ASN A 197 0.23 11.74 4.40
N PRO A 198 0.76 11.21 3.29
CA PRO A 198 1.85 10.23 3.32
C PRO A 198 3.17 10.82 3.82
N LEU A 199 3.87 10.07 4.68
CA LEU A 199 5.20 10.43 5.18
C LEU A 199 6.34 10.04 4.23
N SER A 200 6.22 8.88 3.57
CA SER A 200 7.26 8.27 2.73
C SER A 200 7.04 8.48 1.22
N VAL A 201 8.10 8.32 0.42
CA VAL A 201 8.01 8.24 -1.05
C VAL A 201 7.07 7.13 -1.48
N TYR A 202 7.13 5.96 -0.85
CA TYR A 202 6.22 4.85 -1.15
C TYR A 202 4.75 5.26 -0.99
N GLY A 203 4.39 5.82 0.17
CA GLY A 203 3.02 6.32 0.42
C GLY A 203 2.59 7.39 -0.58
N ARG A 204 3.48 8.35 -0.89
CA ARG A 204 3.22 9.41 -1.91
C ARG A 204 2.93 8.82 -3.27
N THR A 205 3.78 7.92 -3.76
CA THR A 205 3.63 7.33 -5.10
C THR A 205 2.41 6.42 -5.21
N LYS A 206 2.04 5.69 -4.14
CA LYS A 206 0.79 4.92 -4.11
C LYS A 206 -0.45 5.82 -4.13
N LEU A 207 -0.45 6.91 -3.36
CA LEU A 207 -1.52 7.90 -3.39
C LEU A 207 -1.65 8.59 -4.76
N GLU A 208 -0.53 8.89 -5.42
CA GLU A 208 -0.54 9.39 -6.80
C GLU A 208 -1.11 8.36 -7.78
N GLY A 209 -0.83 7.07 -7.58
CA GLY A 209 -1.44 5.97 -8.33
C GLY A 209 -2.96 5.89 -8.12
N GLU A 210 -3.47 6.09 -6.89
CA GLU A 210 -4.92 6.16 -6.64
C GLU A 210 -5.58 7.23 -7.53
N ARG A 211 -4.96 8.41 -7.63
CA ARG A 211 -5.48 9.55 -8.41
C ARG A 211 -5.49 9.32 -9.93
N VAL A 212 -4.76 8.33 -10.41
CA VAL A 212 -4.71 7.97 -11.84
C VAL A 212 -5.92 7.11 -12.24
N VAL A 213 -6.45 6.33 -11.31
CA VAL A 213 -7.59 5.45 -11.56
C VAL A 213 -8.86 6.30 -11.63
N ARG A 214 -9.55 6.23 -12.76
CA ARG A 214 -10.80 6.98 -13.01
C ARG A 214 -12.04 6.14 -12.76
N ASP A 215 -12.04 4.92 -13.30
CA ASP A 215 -13.14 3.97 -13.21
C ASP A 215 -12.64 2.70 -12.50
N GLY A 216 -13.16 2.41 -11.30
CA GLY A 216 -12.80 1.20 -10.57
C GLY A 216 -12.83 1.31 -9.04
N TRP A 217 -12.08 0.42 -8.41
CA TRP A 217 -12.05 0.24 -6.95
C TRP A 217 -10.65 0.48 -6.41
N ILE A 218 -10.51 1.44 -5.51
CA ILE A 218 -9.28 1.65 -4.76
C ILE A 218 -9.36 0.84 -3.47
N VAL A 219 -8.49 -0.15 -3.32
CA VAL A 219 -8.44 -1.02 -2.15
C VAL A 219 -7.25 -0.63 -1.29
N ARG A 220 -7.47 0.05 -0.17
CA ARG A 220 -6.39 0.32 0.79
C ARG A 220 -6.31 -0.84 1.77
N SER A 221 -5.15 -1.46 1.86
CA SER A 221 -4.88 -2.56 2.80
C SER A 221 -3.60 -2.26 3.58
N SER A 222 -3.29 -3.12 4.55
CA SER A 222 -2.11 -2.95 5.41
C SER A 222 -1.41 -4.27 5.67
N TRP A 223 -0.08 -4.19 5.75
CA TRP A 223 0.79 -5.26 6.26
C TRP A 223 0.50 -6.62 5.61
N LEU A 224 0.48 -6.63 4.27
CA LEU A 224 0.16 -7.83 3.49
C LEU A 224 1.19 -8.94 3.72
N PHE A 225 0.70 -10.14 4.00
CA PHE A 225 1.52 -11.36 4.11
C PHE A 225 0.85 -12.54 3.41
N GLY A 226 1.66 -13.49 2.91
CA GLY A 226 1.21 -14.67 2.17
C GLY A 226 2.24 -15.80 2.16
N TRP A 227 1.97 -16.86 1.39
CA TRP A 227 2.86 -18.03 1.28
C TRP A 227 4.00 -17.79 0.27
N THR A 228 3.79 -16.93 -0.73
CA THR A 228 4.78 -16.57 -1.75
C THR A 228 5.65 -15.38 -1.35
N SER A 229 6.72 -15.15 -2.13
CA SER A 229 7.67 -14.03 -1.97
C SER A 229 8.28 -13.90 -0.57
N LYS A 230 8.98 -12.79 -0.28
CA LYS A 230 9.48 -12.45 1.05
C LYS A 230 8.43 -11.60 1.78
N ASN A 231 8.22 -11.86 3.07
CA ASN A 231 7.36 -11.08 3.94
C ASN A 231 7.75 -11.27 5.41
N PHE A 232 7.13 -10.48 6.28
CA PHE A 232 7.44 -10.46 7.71
C PHE A 232 7.30 -11.82 8.38
N VAL A 233 6.23 -12.60 8.09
CA VAL A 233 6.01 -13.94 8.66
C VAL A 233 7.19 -14.85 8.35
N LYS A 234 7.55 -14.96 7.06
CA LYS A 234 8.66 -15.81 6.61
C LYS A 234 10.01 -15.34 7.17
N THR A 235 10.21 -14.04 7.28
CA THR A 235 11.42 -13.48 7.91
C THR A 235 11.49 -13.85 9.40
N MET A 236 10.40 -13.71 10.16
CA MET A 236 10.38 -14.10 11.58
C MET A 236 10.64 -15.59 11.74
N LEU A 237 9.96 -16.45 10.97
CA LEU A 237 10.19 -17.90 11.00
C LEU A 237 11.66 -18.28 10.70
N ALA A 238 12.30 -17.61 9.74
CA ALA A 238 13.71 -17.84 9.45
C ALA A 238 14.60 -17.41 10.62
N LEU A 239 14.39 -16.20 11.16
CA LEU A 239 15.18 -15.70 12.28
C LEU A 239 15.00 -16.51 13.56
N GLY A 240 13.79 -16.97 13.85
CA GLY A 240 13.48 -17.77 15.04
C GLY A 240 14.07 -19.18 15.01
N LYS A 241 14.46 -19.68 13.82
CA LYS A 241 15.23 -20.93 13.70
C LYS A 241 16.72 -20.72 14.00
N GLU A 242 17.23 -19.51 13.83
CA GLU A 242 18.65 -19.18 13.92
C GLU A 242 19.04 -18.51 15.24
N ARG A 243 18.07 -17.94 15.97
CA ARG A 243 18.32 -17.08 17.13
C ARG A 243 17.35 -17.37 18.26
N ASP A 244 17.86 -17.26 19.48
CA ASP A 244 17.04 -17.35 20.70
C ASP A 244 16.24 -16.06 20.97
N GLU A 245 16.62 -14.94 20.34
CA GLU A 245 15.99 -13.63 20.53
C GLU A 245 16.07 -12.76 19.27
N VAL A 246 14.99 -12.03 18.98
CA VAL A 246 14.91 -11.01 17.91
C VAL A 246 14.37 -9.70 18.45
N ALA A 247 14.91 -8.57 17.96
CA ALA A 247 14.42 -7.24 18.31
C ALA A 247 13.36 -6.78 17.31
N VAL A 248 12.18 -6.37 17.77
CA VAL A 248 11.03 -6.03 16.91
C VAL A 248 10.31 -4.78 17.43
N VAL A 249 9.95 -3.90 16.50
CA VAL A 249 9.33 -2.59 16.78
C VAL A 249 7.95 -2.75 17.43
N ASP A 250 7.69 -2.00 18.51
CA ASP A 250 6.47 -2.08 19.32
C ASP A 250 5.69 -0.75 19.41
N ASP A 251 6.18 0.32 18.77
CA ASP A 251 5.52 1.64 18.72
C ASP A 251 4.90 1.96 17.35
N GLN A 252 4.81 0.97 16.46
CA GLN A 252 4.08 1.01 15.20
C GLN A 252 2.93 0.00 15.24
N ARG A 253 1.71 0.45 14.97
CA ARG A 253 0.48 -0.36 15.07
C ARG A 253 -0.29 -0.36 13.76
N GLY A 254 -0.69 -1.53 13.29
CA GLY A 254 -1.44 -1.71 12.05
C GLY A 254 -2.34 -2.94 12.08
N SER A 255 -2.82 -3.37 10.91
CA SER A 255 -3.65 -4.57 10.75
C SER A 255 -2.96 -5.56 9.80
N PRO A 256 -2.28 -6.61 10.32
CA PRO A 256 -1.70 -7.66 9.49
C PRO A 256 -2.77 -8.31 8.61
N THR A 257 -2.62 -8.29 7.29
CA THR A 257 -3.67 -8.77 6.38
C THR A 257 -3.17 -9.92 5.50
N TYR A 258 -3.84 -11.07 5.61
CA TYR A 258 -3.52 -12.24 4.80
C TYR A 258 -4.02 -12.06 3.37
N VAL A 259 -3.13 -12.23 2.38
CA VAL A 259 -3.46 -12.02 0.96
C VAL A 259 -4.50 -12.99 0.43
N GLY A 260 -4.63 -14.20 1.00
CA GLY A 260 -5.67 -15.15 0.60
C GLY A 260 -7.07 -14.61 0.89
N HIS A 261 -7.31 -14.17 2.13
CA HIS A 261 -8.58 -13.55 2.50
C HIS A 261 -8.87 -12.30 1.65
N LEU A 262 -7.86 -11.45 1.40
CA LEU A 262 -8.03 -10.27 0.57
C LEU A 262 -8.41 -10.61 -0.88
N ALA A 263 -7.75 -11.62 -1.46
CA ALA A 263 -8.05 -12.07 -2.82
C ALA A 263 -9.47 -12.65 -2.92
N ASP A 264 -9.91 -13.43 -1.93
CA ASP A 264 -11.24 -14.02 -1.92
C ASP A 264 -12.34 -12.95 -1.86
N VAL A 265 -12.22 -11.97 -0.96
CA VAL A 265 -13.21 -10.89 -0.85
C VAL A 265 -13.21 -9.93 -2.04
N THR A 266 -12.15 -9.93 -2.87
CA THR A 266 -12.10 -9.11 -4.10
C THR A 266 -13.23 -9.47 -5.06
N LYS A 267 -13.73 -10.72 -5.05
CA LYS A 267 -14.91 -11.13 -5.84
C LYS A 267 -16.17 -10.39 -5.42
N SER A 268 -16.36 -10.19 -4.12
CA SER A 268 -17.53 -9.45 -3.60
C SER A 268 -17.35 -7.94 -3.75
N LEU A 269 -16.10 -7.45 -3.68
CA LEU A 269 -15.78 -6.04 -3.89
C LEU A 269 -16.20 -5.55 -5.29
N VAL A 270 -15.93 -6.33 -6.34
CA VAL A 270 -16.21 -5.91 -7.73
C VAL A 270 -17.70 -5.85 -8.06
N GLU A 271 -18.56 -6.34 -7.17
CA GLU A 271 -20.02 -6.17 -7.24
C GLU A 271 -20.49 -4.86 -6.58
N LEU A 272 -19.63 -4.18 -5.83
CA LEU A 272 -19.93 -2.89 -5.21
C LEU A 272 -19.74 -1.73 -6.20
N PRO A 273 -20.37 -0.56 -5.95
CA PRO A 273 -20.09 0.65 -6.73
C PRO A 273 -18.60 1.00 -6.74
N TYR A 274 -18.15 1.65 -7.82
CA TYR A 274 -16.79 2.21 -7.88
C TYR A 274 -16.56 3.17 -6.71
N GLY A 275 -15.36 3.11 -6.14
CA GLY A 275 -15.05 3.88 -4.94
C GLY A 275 -13.78 3.44 -4.24
N VAL A 276 -13.55 4.04 -3.09
CA VAL A 276 -12.45 3.71 -2.18
C VAL A 276 -12.98 2.79 -1.09
N TYR A 277 -12.23 1.74 -0.79
CA TYR A 277 -12.57 0.74 0.22
C TYR A 277 -11.34 0.37 1.05
N HIS A 278 -11.48 0.36 2.37
CA HIS A 278 -10.49 -0.18 3.28
C HIS A 278 -10.75 -1.68 3.46
N LEU A 279 -9.82 -2.52 2.97
CA LEU A 279 -9.85 -3.96 3.15
C LEU A 279 -8.62 -4.40 3.93
N ALA A 280 -8.74 -4.44 5.25
CA ALA A 280 -7.73 -4.93 6.18
C ALA A 280 -8.37 -5.93 7.15
N ALA A 281 -7.57 -6.87 7.65
CA ALA A 281 -8.04 -7.85 8.61
C ALA A 281 -8.59 -7.21 9.89
N GLU A 282 -9.55 -7.89 10.53
CA GLU A 282 -10.02 -7.48 11.85
C GLU A 282 -8.89 -7.57 12.89
N GLY A 283 -8.99 -6.71 13.92
CA GLY A 283 -7.98 -6.56 14.96
C GLY A 283 -6.91 -5.52 14.60
N GLU A 284 -5.98 -5.36 15.53
CA GLU A 284 -4.79 -4.53 15.39
C GLU A 284 -3.64 -5.18 16.16
N ALA A 285 -2.41 -4.93 15.73
CA ALA A 285 -1.20 -5.46 16.35
C ALA A 285 -0.03 -4.50 16.13
N THR A 286 0.93 -4.51 17.04
CA THR A 286 2.27 -4.01 16.73
C THR A 286 3.07 -5.05 15.94
N TRP A 287 4.22 -4.68 15.38
CA TRP A 287 5.09 -5.67 14.75
C TRP A 287 5.59 -6.71 15.76
N ALA A 288 5.84 -6.28 17.01
CA ALA A 288 6.23 -7.19 18.08
C ALA A 288 5.10 -8.14 18.49
N ASP A 289 3.86 -7.64 18.63
CA ASP A 289 2.68 -8.49 18.87
C ASP A 289 2.54 -9.54 17.74
N PHE A 290 2.77 -9.14 16.49
CA PHE A 290 2.69 -10.05 15.34
C PHE A 290 3.83 -11.08 15.34
N ALA A 291 5.06 -10.69 15.66
CA ALA A 291 6.21 -11.59 15.78
C ALA A 291 6.02 -12.63 16.89
N GLU A 292 5.54 -12.21 18.05
CA GLU A 292 5.22 -13.11 19.17
C GLU A 292 4.17 -14.14 18.74
N ALA A 293 3.10 -13.70 18.06
CA ALA A 293 2.07 -14.59 17.56
C ALA A 293 2.59 -15.57 16.48
N ILE A 294 3.49 -15.13 15.60
CA ILE A 294 4.13 -16.01 14.61
C ILE A 294 4.90 -17.13 15.31
N PHE A 295 5.69 -16.81 16.34
CA PHE A 295 6.45 -17.82 17.08
C PHE A 295 5.57 -18.74 17.90
N GLU A 296 4.54 -18.19 18.55
CA GLU A 296 3.52 -18.93 19.30
C GLU A 296 2.84 -19.97 18.40
N GLU A 297 2.24 -19.54 17.29
CA GLU A 297 1.45 -20.41 16.40
C GLU A 297 2.34 -21.41 15.65
N ALA A 298 3.62 -21.07 15.39
CA ALA A 298 4.58 -21.98 14.75
C ALA A 298 5.34 -22.90 15.73
N GLY A 299 5.14 -22.76 17.04
CA GLY A 299 5.87 -23.52 18.06
C GLY A 299 7.39 -23.26 18.07
N VAL A 300 7.81 -22.06 17.67
CA VAL A 300 9.24 -21.67 17.61
C VAL A 300 9.64 -21.01 18.93
N ASN A 301 10.66 -21.54 19.59
CA ASN A 301 11.18 -20.97 20.84
C ASN A 301 12.16 -19.82 20.56
N CYS A 302 11.64 -18.63 20.30
CA CYS A 302 12.42 -17.41 20.11
C CYS A 302 11.75 -16.26 20.88
N ARG A 303 12.53 -15.49 21.66
CA ARG A 303 12.01 -14.33 22.39
C ARG A 303 11.94 -13.09 21.52
N VAL A 304 10.89 -12.30 21.71
CA VAL A 304 10.78 -10.97 21.07
C VAL A 304 11.19 -9.90 22.07
N ARG A 305 12.30 -9.22 21.78
CA ARG A 305 12.70 -7.99 22.46
C ARG A 305 11.99 -6.81 21.80
N ARG A 306 10.95 -6.30 22.44
CA ARG A 306 10.21 -5.11 22.02
C ARG A 306 11.12 -3.88 22.01
N ILE A 307 11.15 -3.14 20.91
CA ILE A 307 11.96 -1.92 20.73
C ILE A 307 11.14 -0.77 20.17
N THR A 308 11.64 0.45 20.33
CA THR A 308 11.07 1.63 19.70
C THR A 308 11.56 1.79 18.26
N THR A 309 10.82 2.54 17.44
CA THR A 309 11.24 2.92 16.08
C THR A 309 12.59 3.66 16.11
N ALA A 310 12.86 4.43 17.17
CA ALA A 310 14.13 5.14 17.32
C ALA A 310 15.35 4.20 17.49
N GLU A 311 15.15 3.01 18.04
CA GLU A 311 16.21 1.99 18.17
C GLU A 311 16.49 1.24 16.87
N TYR A 312 15.60 1.34 15.88
CA TYR A 312 15.72 0.69 14.58
C TYR A 312 15.56 1.72 13.46
N PRO A 313 16.59 2.55 13.20
CA PRO A 313 16.50 3.60 12.19
C PRO A 313 16.35 2.98 10.80
N GLN A 314 15.30 3.40 10.11
CA GLN A 314 15.01 3.01 8.73
C GLN A 314 15.04 4.24 7.84
N ALA A 315 15.21 4.04 6.53
CA ALA A 315 15.29 5.14 5.58
C ALA A 315 13.93 5.84 5.42
N ALA A 316 12.86 5.06 5.31
CA ALA A 316 11.50 5.56 5.19
C ALA A 316 10.85 5.75 6.56
N GLU A 317 10.24 6.93 6.74
CA GLU A 317 9.38 7.20 7.89
C GLU A 317 8.09 6.37 7.78
N ARG A 318 7.75 5.66 8.87
CA ARG A 318 6.59 4.78 8.94
C ARG A 318 5.55 5.38 9.89
N PRO A 319 4.25 5.31 9.55
CA PRO A 319 3.19 5.78 10.45
C PRO A 319 3.19 4.98 11.76
N ALA A 320 3.14 5.67 12.90
CA ALA A 320 3.04 5.02 14.21
C ALA A 320 1.70 4.28 14.41
N TYR A 321 0.64 4.73 13.74
CA TYR A 321 -0.67 4.11 13.78
C TYR A 321 -1.29 4.07 12.38
N SER A 322 -1.54 2.90 11.82
CA SER A 322 -2.04 2.76 10.43
C SER A 322 -3.19 1.75 10.30
N VAL A 323 -3.90 1.51 11.40
CA VAL A 323 -5.07 0.62 11.46
C VAL A 323 -6.18 1.17 10.56
N LEU A 324 -6.67 0.33 9.65
CA LEU A 324 -7.74 0.66 8.71
C LEU A 324 -9.07 0.01 9.14
N ARG A 325 -10.17 0.74 9.00
CA ARG A 325 -11.54 0.19 9.06
C ARG A 325 -12.35 0.78 7.91
N SER A 326 -13.33 0.02 7.43
CA SER A 326 -14.23 0.49 6.38
C SER A 326 -15.50 1.12 6.96
N GLU A 327 -15.91 2.24 6.39
CA GLU A 327 -17.23 2.84 6.59
C GLU A 327 -18.15 2.68 5.35
N GLN A 328 -17.63 2.14 4.24
CA GLN A 328 -18.30 2.04 2.93
C GLN A 328 -19.00 0.68 2.71
N GLY A 329 -19.22 -0.12 3.76
CA GLY A 329 -19.85 -1.44 3.66
C GLY A 329 -18.99 -2.46 2.91
N ALA A 330 -17.66 -2.30 2.94
CA ALA A 330 -16.74 -3.25 2.34
C ALA A 330 -16.89 -4.66 2.97
N PRO A 331 -16.62 -5.73 2.21
CA PRO A 331 -16.58 -7.09 2.77
C PRO A 331 -15.64 -7.16 3.98
N ALA A 332 -16.10 -7.81 5.04
CA ALA A 332 -15.28 -8.04 6.23
C ALA A 332 -14.22 -9.12 5.95
N LEU A 333 -13.00 -8.89 6.42
CA LEU A 333 -11.95 -9.90 6.46
C LEU A 333 -11.89 -10.52 7.87
N PRO A 334 -11.53 -11.80 7.99
CA PRO A 334 -11.31 -12.46 9.28
C PRO A 334 -10.26 -11.75 10.14
N HIS A 335 -10.22 -12.08 11.43
CA HIS A 335 -9.21 -11.56 12.34
C HIS A 335 -7.80 -11.94 11.88
N TRP A 336 -6.81 -11.06 12.06
CA TRP A 336 -5.46 -11.27 11.54
C TRP A 336 -4.79 -12.58 12.01
N ARG A 337 -5.11 -13.05 13.23
CA ARG A 337 -4.65 -14.35 13.74
C ARG A 337 -5.20 -15.56 12.96
N GLU A 338 -6.41 -15.47 12.42
CA GLU A 338 -6.95 -16.51 11.55
C GLU A 338 -6.18 -16.56 10.23
N GLY A 339 -5.89 -15.39 9.65
CA GLY A 339 -5.02 -15.29 8.47
C GLY A 339 -3.61 -15.81 8.73
N LEU A 340 -3.06 -15.57 9.93
CA LEU A 340 -1.76 -16.12 10.34
C LEU A 340 -1.77 -17.65 10.37
N ARG A 341 -2.78 -18.27 11.02
CA ARG A 341 -2.91 -19.73 11.02
C ARG A 341 -3.05 -20.30 9.62
N ALA A 342 -3.90 -19.69 8.80
CA ALA A 342 -4.11 -20.10 7.40
C ALA A 342 -2.81 -20.03 6.56
N VAL A 343 -1.97 -19.01 6.75
CA VAL A 343 -0.69 -18.94 6.02
C VAL A 343 0.31 -19.96 6.54
N LEU A 344 0.35 -20.23 7.85
CA LEU A 344 1.27 -21.19 8.45
C LEU A 344 0.96 -22.63 8.01
N GLU A 345 -0.30 -22.99 7.81
CA GLU A 345 -0.69 -24.29 7.23
C GLU A 345 -0.17 -24.50 5.80
N ARG A 346 0.17 -23.42 5.09
CA ARG A 346 0.71 -23.45 3.72
C ARG A 346 2.24 -23.39 3.64
N LEU A 347 2.94 -23.13 4.75
CA LEU A 347 4.39 -22.96 4.84
C LEU A 347 5.06 -24.19 5.44
#